data_AF-V9G7F8-F1
#
_entry.id   AF-V9G7F8-F1
#
_cell.length_a   1.000
_cell.length_b   1.000
_cell.length_c   1.000
_cell.angle_alpha   90.00
_cell.angle_beta   90.00
_cell.angle_gamma   90.00
#
_symmetry.space_group_name_H-M   'P 1'
#
loop_
_entity.id
_entity.type
_entity.pdbx_description
1 polymer ?
#
loop_
_entity_poly.entity_id
_entity_poly.type
_entity_poly.pdbx_seq_one_letter_code
_entity_poly.pdbx_strand_id
1 'polypeptide(L)'
;MNSFYTDEYKRVWGNQTINGEVEIITGANDELNIFTDTESYTLTLRPGKYHTEYTTNVSALVDELNHQISISTLPIVALLGGYHKDEKYNIVVLQMTNGKEIVDVTGTFFDSYFA
;
A
#
# COMPACT_ATOMS: atom_id res chain seq x y z
N MET A 1 -10.60 -10.66 -9.22
CA MET A 1 -9.22 -10.32 -9.62
C MET A 1 -9.24 -8.94 -10.21
N ASN A 2 -8.91 -7.97 -9.36
CA ASN A 2 -8.64 -6.63 -9.82
C ASN A 2 -7.32 -6.62 -10.59
N SER A 3 -7.20 -5.70 -11.56
CA SER A 3 -5.98 -5.55 -12.34
C SER A 3 -5.00 -4.65 -11.58
N PHE A 4 -3.97 -5.22 -10.99
CA PHE A 4 -2.83 -4.49 -10.43
C PHE A 4 -1.52 -4.97 -11.07
N TYR A 5 -0.48 -4.14 -10.99
CA TYR A 5 0.84 -4.52 -11.46
C TYR A 5 1.60 -5.29 -10.38
N THR A 6 2.10 -6.47 -10.75
CA THR A 6 3.02 -7.27 -9.94
C THR A 6 4.34 -7.40 -10.67
N ASP A 7 5.46 -7.15 -9.97
CA ASP A 7 6.79 -7.30 -10.54
C ASP A 7 7.43 -8.67 -10.30
N GLU A 8 8.64 -8.88 -10.81
CA GLU A 8 9.42 -10.13 -10.67
C GLU A 8 9.76 -10.51 -9.22
N TYR A 9 9.66 -9.56 -8.28
CA TYR A 9 9.88 -9.77 -6.85
C TYR A 9 8.58 -10.03 -6.09
N LYS A 10 7.48 -10.27 -6.81
CA LYS A 10 6.14 -10.53 -6.25
C LYS A 10 5.61 -9.36 -5.43
N ARG A 11 6.00 -8.14 -5.79
CA ARG A 11 5.53 -6.91 -5.16
C ARG A 11 4.35 -6.38 -5.95
N VAL A 12 3.29 -6.00 -5.25
CA VAL A 12 2.11 -5.34 -5.83
C VAL A 12 2.31 -3.84 -5.74
N TRP A 13 2.27 -3.15 -6.87
CA TRP A 13 2.51 -1.73 -6.96
C TRP A 13 1.21 -0.96 -7.13
N GLY A 14 1.07 0.11 -6.36
CA GLY A 14 0.05 1.14 -6.60
C GLY A 14 0.31 1.88 -7.91
N ASN A 15 -0.69 2.64 -8.34
CA ASN A 15 -0.65 3.42 -9.57
C ASN A 15 -0.93 4.92 -9.34
N GLN A 16 -1.33 5.32 -8.11
CA GLN A 16 -1.55 6.72 -7.75
C GLN A 16 -0.42 7.29 -6.91
N THR A 17 -0.06 8.54 -7.16
CA THR A 17 0.93 9.25 -6.37
C THR A 17 0.46 9.48 -4.94
N ILE A 18 1.41 9.34 -4.00
CA ILE A 18 1.21 9.70 -2.58
C ILE A 18 2.11 10.86 -2.15
N ASN A 19 2.69 11.61 -3.10
CA ASN A 19 3.54 12.77 -2.82
C ASN A 19 2.73 13.87 -2.12
N GLY A 20 3.37 14.59 -1.18
CA GLY A 20 2.71 15.67 -0.46
C GLY A 20 1.77 15.13 0.63
N GLU A 21 0.67 15.84 0.90
CA GLU A 21 -0.30 15.41 1.90
C GLU A 21 -1.37 14.49 1.30
N VAL A 22 -1.54 13.32 1.93
CA VAL A 22 -2.64 12.39 1.67
C VAL A 22 -3.53 12.35 2.91
N GLU A 23 -4.84 12.49 2.71
CA GLU A 23 -5.83 12.35 3.79
C GLU A 23 -6.49 10.97 3.73
N ILE A 24 -6.41 10.24 4.84
CA ILE A 24 -7.15 8.99 5.07
C ILE A 24 -8.42 9.33 5.84
N ILE A 25 -9.56 8.89 5.32
CA ILE A 25 -10.91 9.15 5.83
C ILE A 25 -11.58 7.79 6.04
N THR A 26 -12.13 7.61 7.24
CA THR A 26 -12.79 6.36 7.63
C THR A 26 -13.95 6.02 6.68
N GLY A 27 -13.95 4.79 6.17
CA GLY A 27 -14.94 4.26 5.23
C GLY A 27 -14.80 4.76 3.78
N ALA A 28 -13.82 5.61 3.47
CA ALA A 28 -13.65 6.18 2.14
C ALA A 28 -12.38 5.72 1.42
N ASN A 29 -11.27 5.55 2.15
CA ASN A 29 -9.97 5.13 1.59
C ASN A 29 -9.05 4.51 2.65
N ASP A 30 -9.62 3.84 3.66
CA ASP A 30 -8.92 3.34 4.84
C ASP A 30 -8.82 1.82 4.93
N GLU A 31 -9.53 1.07 4.09
CA GLU A 31 -9.56 -0.40 4.16
C GLU A 31 -8.81 -1.03 2.99
N LEU A 32 -7.90 -1.94 3.31
CA LEU A 32 -7.12 -2.73 2.36
C LEU A 32 -7.26 -4.22 2.69
N ASN A 33 -7.84 -4.97 1.76
CA ASN A 33 -7.99 -6.41 1.85
C ASN A 33 -7.01 -7.08 0.90
N ILE A 34 -6.20 -7.99 1.42
CA ILE A 34 -5.12 -8.67 0.69
C ILE A 34 -5.39 -10.16 0.71
N PHE A 35 -5.36 -10.79 -0.46
CA PHE A 35 -5.68 -12.20 -0.62
C PHE A 35 -4.45 -12.95 -1.14
N THR A 36 -4.22 -14.12 -0.57
CA THR A 36 -3.32 -15.17 -1.07
C THR A 36 -4.17 -16.37 -1.51
N ASP A 37 -3.54 -17.41 -2.05
CA ASP A 37 -4.26 -18.65 -2.40
C ASP A 37 -4.99 -19.33 -1.22
N THR A 38 -4.57 -19.04 0.03
CA THR A 38 -5.02 -19.79 1.22
C THR A 38 -5.56 -18.92 2.35
N GLU A 39 -5.21 -17.64 2.36
CA GLU A 39 -5.46 -16.72 3.48
C GLU A 39 -5.86 -15.36 2.94
N SER A 40 -6.67 -14.65 3.72
CA SER A 40 -7.04 -13.25 3.50
C SER A 40 -6.66 -12.42 4.73
N TYR A 41 -6.21 -11.20 4.50
CA TYR A 41 -5.87 -10.24 5.54
C TYR A 41 -6.60 -8.93 5.30
N THR A 42 -7.08 -8.31 6.36
CA THR A 42 -7.68 -6.98 6.32
C THR A 42 -6.82 -6.04 7.14
N LEU A 43 -6.46 -4.91 6.54
CA LEU A 43 -5.75 -3.82 7.16
C LEU A 43 -6.64 -2.58 7.12
N THR A 44 -6.82 -1.93 8.27
CA THR A 44 -7.55 -0.67 8.36
C THR A 44 -6.60 0.41 8.86
N LEU A 45 -6.49 1.50 8.09
CA LEU A 45 -5.68 2.66 8.47
C LEU A 45 -6.46 3.57 9.40
N ARG A 46 -5.75 4.28 10.29
CA ARG A 46 -6.38 5.35 11.08
C ARG A 46 -6.64 6.56 10.18
N PRO A 47 -7.76 7.28 10.39
CA PRO A 47 -7.99 8.52 9.69
C PRO A 47 -6.96 9.57 10.12
N GLY A 48 -6.50 10.38 9.17
CA GLY A 48 -5.44 11.35 9.41
C GLY A 48 -4.81 11.87 8.14
N LYS A 49 -3.92 12.85 8.29
CA LYS A 49 -3.12 13.39 7.20
C LYS A 49 -1.71 12.84 7.29
N TYR A 50 -1.23 12.30 6.17
CA TYR A 50 0.06 11.66 6.06
C TYR A 50 0.86 12.32 4.96
N HIS A 51 2.02 12.84 5.33
CA HIS A 51 2.91 13.51 4.39
C HIS A 51 3.95 12.54 3.82
N THR A 52 4.18 12.61 2.51
CA THR A 52 5.30 11.94 1.83
C THR A 52 6.21 12.99 1.21
N GLU A 53 7.46 12.98 1.66
CA GLU A 53 8.53 13.83 1.12
C GLU A 53 9.35 13.02 0.12
N TYR A 54 9.20 13.36 -1.16
CA TYR A 54 9.90 12.69 -2.25
C TYR A 54 11.42 12.86 -2.14
N THR A 55 11.90 14.05 -1.75
CA THR A 55 13.34 14.36 -1.76
C THR A 55 14.14 13.55 -0.75
N THR A 56 13.53 13.18 0.38
CA THR A 56 14.16 12.40 1.44
C THR A 56 13.70 10.95 1.46
N ASN A 57 12.75 10.58 0.58
CA ASN A 57 12.17 9.25 0.46
C ASN A 57 11.58 8.75 1.80
N VAL A 58 10.82 9.62 2.47
CA VAL A 58 10.13 9.35 3.74
C VAL A 58 8.62 9.51 3.54
N SER A 59 7.83 8.58 4.06
CA SER A 59 6.37 8.61 3.95
C SER A 59 5.69 8.21 5.25
N ALA A 60 4.98 9.17 5.86
CA ALA A 60 4.17 8.91 7.03
C ALA A 60 3.02 7.92 6.73
N LEU A 61 2.57 7.84 5.48
CA LEU A 61 1.52 6.91 5.07
C LEU A 61 2.04 5.47 5.07
N VAL A 62 3.24 5.25 4.52
CA VAL A 62 3.91 3.94 4.56
C VAL A 62 4.26 3.54 5.99
N ASP A 63 4.66 4.50 6.83
CA ASP A 63 4.91 4.26 8.26
C ASP A 63 3.63 3.83 8.98
N GLU A 64 2.48 4.47 8.72
CA GLU A 64 1.19 4.06 9.30
C GLU A 64 0.75 2.67 8.81
N LEU A 65 0.89 2.38 7.52
CA LEU A 65 0.61 1.04 6.98
C LEU A 65 1.41 -0.02 7.73
N ASN A 66 2.73 0.18 7.86
CA ASN A 66 3.60 -0.75 8.58
C ASN A 66 3.29 -0.80 10.08
N HIS A 67 2.88 0.30 10.68
CA HIS A 67 2.43 0.32 12.07
C HIS A 67 1.20 -0.58 12.27
N GLN A 68 0.16 -0.43 11.45
CA GLN A 68 -1.05 -1.25 11.55
C GLN A 68 -0.80 -2.73 11.22
N ILE A 69 0.07 -3.01 10.24
CA ILE A 69 0.56 -4.36 9.91
C ILE A 69 1.25 -4.98 11.14
N SER A 70 2.08 -4.21 11.85
CA SER A 70 2.83 -4.70 13.02
C SER A 70 1.90 -5.03 14.20
N ILE A 71 0.88 -4.21 14.44
CA ILE A 71 -0.13 -4.42 15.49
C ILE A 71 -0.92 -5.70 15.20
N SER A 72 -1.30 -5.90 13.93
CA SER A 72 -2.11 -7.04 13.49
C SER A 72 -1.27 -8.28 13.19
N THR A 73 0.06 -8.22 13.34
CA THR A 73 1.01 -9.31 13.07
C THR A 73 0.87 -9.93 11.69
N LEU A 74 0.55 -9.10 10.69
CA LEU A 74 0.33 -9.59 9.33
C LEU A 74 1.66 -9.90 8.63
N PRO A 75 1.76 -10.98 7.83
CA PRO A 75 2.96 -11.32 7.08
C PRO A 75 3.07 -10.49 5.79
N ILE A 76 2.88 -9.18 5.91
CA ILE A 76 2.89 -8.19 4.82
C ILE A 76 3.89 -7.09 5.20
N VAL A 77 4.47 -6.42 4.21
CA VAL A 77 5.21 -5.16 4.42
C VAL A 77 4.76 -4.15 3.38
N ALA A 78 4.63 -2.89 3.81
CA ALA A 78 4.43 -1.76 2.93
C ALA A 78 5.78 -1.08 2.66
N LEU A 79 6.06 -0.78 1.39
CA LEU A 79 7.30 -0.16 0.93
C LEU A 79 6.97 1.15 0.20
N LEU A 80 7.89 2.09 0.27
CA LEU A 80 7.83 3.32 -0.51
C LEU A 80 8.43 3.05 -1.90
N GLY A 81 7.58 2.89 -2.90
CA GLY A 81 7.98 2.80 -4.30
C GLY A 81 8.28 4.17 -4.88
N GLY A 82 9.20 4.23 -5.84
CA GLY A 82 9.54 5.46 -6.57
C GLY A 82 9.50 5.23 -8.07
N TYR A 83 8.76 6.07 -8.80
CA TYR A 83 8.83 6.15 -10.25
C TYR A 83 9.75 7.31 -10.65
N HIS A 84 10.67 7.08 -11.59
CA HIS A 84 11.76 8.03 -11.89
C HIS A 84 11.97 8.34 -13.38
N LYS A 85 11.11 7.84 -14.29
CA LYS A 85 11.34 8.02 -15.73
C LYS A 85 11.06 9.44 -16.22
N ASP A 86 9.82 9.91 -16.07
CA ASP A 86 9.38 11.19 -16.63
C ASP A 86 8.89 12.14 -15.53
N GLU A 87 7.95 11.67 -14.71
CA GLU A 87 7.54 12.34 -13.47
C GLU A 87 8.01 11.53 -12.27
N LYS A 88 8.57 12.27 -11.31
CA LYS A 88 9.14 11.72 -10.08
C LYS A 88 8.06 11.68 -9.00
N TYR A 89 7.56 10.49 -8.71
CA TYR A 89 6.54 10.33 -7.69
C TYR A 89 6.72 9.05 -6.89
N ASN A 90 6.22 9.09 -5.66
CA ASN A 90 6.14 7.95 -4.78
C ASN A 90 4.77 7.29 -4.84
N ILE A 91 4.77 5.98 -4.63
CA ILE A 91 3.60 5.11 -4.60
C ILE A 91 3.74 4.07 -3.49
N VAL A 92 2.62 3.49 -3.07
CA VAL A 92 2.61 2.37 -2.13
C VAL A 92 2.95 1.09 -2.87
N VAL A 93 3.79 0.26 -2.25
CA VAL A 93 4.12 -1.08 -2.73
C VAL A 93 3.89 -2.09 -1.62
N LEU A 94 3.25 -3.22 -1.91
CA LEU A 94 2.93 -4.27 -0.95
C LEU A 94 3.70 -5.54 -1.28
N GLN A 95 4.17 -6.25 -0.25
CA GLN A 95 4.84 -7.53 -0.43
C GLN A 95 4.55 -8.47 0.74
N MET A 96 4.37 -9.76 0.47
CA MET A 96 4.33 -10.78 1.52
C MET A 96 5.72 -11.05 2.07
N THR A 97 5.84 -11.25 3.38
CA THR A 97 7.11 -11.56 4.06
C THR A 97 7.31 -13.06 4.32
N ASN A 98 6.28 -13.88 4.08
CA ASN A 98 6.29 -15.33 4.33
C ASN A 98 6.47 -16.18 3.06
N GLY A 99 6.81 -15.55 1.92
CA GLY A 99 7.03 -16.24 0.64
C GLY A 99 5.77 -16.61 -0.15
N LYS A 100 4.57 -16.34 0.38
CA LYS A 100 3.31 -16.44 -0.38
C LYS A 100 3.19 -15.31 -1.41
N GLU A 101 2.26 -15.47 -2.35
CA GLU A 101 1.94 -14.47 -3.37
C GLU A 101 0.62 -13.77 -3.05
N ILE A 102 0.57 -12.48 -3.35
CA ILE A 102 -0.69 -11.72 -3.37
C ILE A 102 -1.38 -12.01 -4.69
N VAL A 103 -2.58 -12.58 -4.62
CA VAL A 103 -3.38 -12.97 -5.80
C VAL A 103 -4.55 -12.03 -6.05
N ASP A 104 -5.01 -11.32 -5.02
CA ASP A 104 -5.97 -10.22 -5.19
C ASP A 104 -5.77 -9.15 -4.11
N VAL A 105 -6.18 -7.93 -4.43
CA VAL A 105 -6.23 -6.80 -3.50
C VAL A 105 -7.52 -6.03 -3.74
N THR A 106 -8.26 -5.73 -2.67
CA THR A 106 -9.53 -5.02 -2.73
C THR A 106 -9.67 -4.03 -1.57
N GLY A 107 -10.77 -3.29 -1.52
CA GLY A 107 -11.07 -2.35 -0.43
C GLY A 107 -10.92 -0.90 -0.87
N THR A 108 -11.37 0.02 -0.02
CA THR A 108 -11.44 1.44 -0.34
C THR A 108 -10.05 2.08 -0.55
N PHE A 109 -9.02 1.57 0.13
CA PHE A 109 -7.64 1.96 -0.09
C PHE A 109 -7.14 1.47 -1.47
N PHE A 110 -7.51 0.25 -1.86
CA PHE A 110 -7.17 -0.28 -3.19
C PHE A 110 -7.76 0.62 -4.29
N ASP A 111 -9.05 0.95 -4.18
CA ASP A 111 -9.75 1.79 -5.15
C ASP A 111 -9.11 3.19 -5.29
N SER A 112 -8.49 3.69 -4.22
CA SER A 112 -7.87 5.02 -4.18
C SER A 112 -6.42 5.05 -4.66
N TYR A 113 -5.68 3.94 -4.56
CA TYR A 113 -4.23 3.96 -4.76
C TYR A 113 -3.67 2.89 -5.71
N PHE A 114 -4.49 1.92 -6.13
CA PHE A 114 -4.09 0.80 -6.97
C PHE A 114 -4.99 0.58 -8.19
N ALA A 115 -6.21 1.13 -8.20
CA ALA A 115 -7.20 0.98 -9.27
C ALA A 115 -7.11 2.07 -10.36
#